data_AF-A0AAE4M3D8-F1
#
_entry.id   AF-A0AAE4M3D8-F1
#
_cell.length_a   1.000
_cell.length_b   1.000
_cell.length_c   1.000
_cell.angle_alpha   90.00
_cell.angle_beta   90.00
_cell.angle_gamma   90.00
#
_symmetry.space_group_name_H-M   'P 1'
#
loop_
_entity.id
_entity.type
_entity.pdbx_description
1 polymer ?
#
loop_
_entity_poly.entity_id
_entity_poly.type
_entity_poly.pdbx_seq_one_letter_code
_entity_poly.pdbx_strand_id
1 'polypeptide(L)'
;MSYAGLLVEKSGPLSLIQDFGRFGLAHIGVTQGGPVDDYAYSWANHLLGNVVNCAAIEITLGNACFVALHNCHLAICGGDLNAKVDGEPISNWSDFTLKKGQKLQFGVAKNGLRSYLAVKGGFDIAQHLGSASTVTRESLGGYDSNGGALKAGDILPFFPHNLPKHKPRLMTFRFKPDYNLPIKLRVIEGYQNEDFDEDARQAFYSNAFTISPDSNRMGYRLEGNKIKPPYEGVLSEGIALGSIQVPNDGNPIVLLNDHQTIGGYPKFGCVARIDLPRLAQAKPGQKVNFVKGDRQGLQEVWCQWAQFFGY
;
A
#
# COMPACT_ATOMS: atom_id res chain seq x y z
N MET A 1 -14.44 17.81 23.65
CA MET A 1 -13.49 18.52 22.76
C MET A 1 -14.10 18.54 21.38
N SER A 2 -14.16 19.68 20.70
CA SER A 2 -14.71 19.74 19.34
C SER A 2 -13.70 19.13 18.37
N TYR A 3 -14.02 17.97 17.79
CA TYR A 3 -13.20 17.36 16.75
C TYR A 3 -13.11 18.28 15.53
N ALA A 4 -11.90 18.40 14.99
CA ALA A 4 -11.70 18.98 13.66
C ALA A 4 -11.95 17.88 12.61
N GLY A 5 -12.18 18.26 11.36
CA GLY A 5 -12.61 17.29 10.36
C GLY A 5 -12.24 17.65 8.92
N LEU A 6 -12.06 16.60 8.12
CA LEU A 6 -11.87 16.66 6.68
C LEU A 6 -13.07 15.99 6.01
N LEU A 7 -13.87 16.76 5.28
CA LEU A 7 -15.04 16.25 4.57
C LEU A 7 -14.61 15.59 3.27
N VAL A 8 -15.11 14.38 3.02
CA VAL A 8 -15.00 13.72 1.72
C VAL A 8 -16.08 14.26 0.80
N GLU A 9 -15.72 15.12 -0.15
CA GLU A 9 -16.65 15.60 -1.18
C GLU A 9 -16.76 14.57 -2.32
N LYS A 10 -15.64 13.93 -2.67
CA LYS A 10 -15.57 12.80 -3.61
C LYS A 10 -14.53 11.80 -3.13
N SER A 11 -14.86 10.52 -3.05
CA SER A 11 -13.93 9.48 -2.60
C SER A 11 -13.00 8.94 -3.70
N GLY A 12 -13.23 9.30 -4.97
CA GLY A 12 -12.54 8.69 -6.11
C GLY A 12 -12.95 7.21 -6.29
N PRO A 13 -12.23 6.44 -7.13
CA PRO A 13 -12.55 5.04 -7.38
C PRO A 13 -12.45 4.15 -6.13
N LEU A 14 -11.43 4.39 -5.29
CA LEU A 14 -11.25 3.68 -4.03
C LEU A 14 -10.36 4.50 -3.09
N SER A 15 -10.92 4.92 -1.95
CA SER A 15 -10.18 5.54 -0.84
C SER A 15 -10.46 4.78 0.45
N LEU A 16 -9.42 4.35 1.14
CA LEU A 16 -9.50 3.50 2.35
C LEU A 16 -8.75 4.16 3.51
N ILE A 17 -9.20 3.92 4.75
CA ILE A 17 -8.39 4.23 5.93
C ILE A 17 -7.38 3.10 6.11
N GLN A 18 -6.12 3.45 6.34
CA GLN A 18 -5.05 2.49 6.63
C GLN A 18 -4.18 3.00 7.77
N ASP A 19 -3.91 2.13 8.74
CA ASP A 19 -2.71 2.16 9.58
C ASP A 19 -1.83 0.94 9.22
N PHE A 20 -0.82 0.53 9.99
CA PHE A 20 0.01 -0.63 9.63
C PHE A 20 -0.72 -1.99 9.64
N GLY A 21 -1.95 -2.03 10.13
CA GLY A 21 -2.79 -3.22 10.12
C GLY A 21 -2.83 -3.96 11.46
N ARG A 22 -3.52 -5.11 11.42
CA ARG A 22 -3.89 -5.96 12.56
C ARG A 22 -2.89 -7.10 12.74
N PHE A 23 -1.91 -6.90 13.61
CA PHE A 23 -0.88 -7.91 13.87
C PHE A 23 -1.35 -8.98 14.86
N GLY A 24 -0.80 -10.19 14.71
CA GLY A 24 -0.99 -11.28 15.67
C GLY A 24 -2.28 -12.08 15.54
N LEU A 25 -3.17 -11.76 14.59
CA LEU A 25 -4.49 -12.40 14.46
C LEU A 25 -4.62 -13.39 13.29
N ALA A 26 -3.57 -13.55 12.48
CA ALA A 26 -3.59 -14.45 11.32
C ALA A 26 -3.92 -15.91 11.69
N HIS A 27 -3.53 -16.35 12.90
CA HIS A 27 -3.78 -17.70 13.41
C HIS A 27 -5.27 -18.02 13.66
N ILE A 28 -6.13 -16.99 13.80
CA ILE A 28 -7.59 -17.14 13.88
C ILE A 28 -8.30 -16.73 12.58
N GLY A 29 -7.56 -16.56 11.48
CA GLY A 29 -8.13 -16.27 10.17
C GLY A 29 -8.42 -14.80 9.89
N VAL A 30 -7.99 -13.86 10.75
CA VAL A 30 -8.19 -12.42 10.54
C VAL A 30 -7.07 -11.85 9.68
N THR A 31 -7.44 -11.15 8.61
CA THR A 31 -6.49 -10.51 7.70
C THR A 31 -5.83 -9.28 8.34
N GLN A 32 -4.52 -9.12 8.10
CA GLN A 32 -3.74 -8.02 8.66
C GLN A 32 -4.16 -6.65 8.08
N GLY A 33 -4.31 -6.54 6.76
CA GLY A 33 -4.58 -5.25 6.10
C GLY A 33 -3.37 -4.31 6.13
N GLY A 34 -3.64 -3.01 6.13
CA GLY A 34 -2.60 -1.97 6.14
C GLY A 34 -2.25 -1.41 4.76
N PRO A 35 -1.33 -0.45 4.67
CA PRO A 35 -0.92 0.15 3.40
C PRO A 35 -0.21 -0.90 2.53
N VAL A 36 -0.60 -1.01 1.26
CA VAL A 36 0.10 -1.89 0.30
C VAL A 36 1.43 -1.30 -0.19
N ASP A 37 1.62 0.00 -0.01
CA ASP A 37 2.88 0.73 -0.16
C ASP A 37 3.17 1.41 1.19
N ASP A 38 3.74 0.62 2.10
CA ASP A 38 4.10 1.03 3.45
C ASP A 38 5.23 2.08 3.47
N TYR A 39 6.06 2.12 2.44
CA TYR A 39 7.12 3.13 2.26
C TYR A 39 6.54 4.54 2.11
N ALA A 40 5.59 4.73 1.19
CA ALA A 40 4.93 6.02 0.98
C ALA A 40 4.06 6.41 2.17
N TYR A 41 3.32 5.46 2.74
CA TYR A 41 2.54 5.68 3.97
C TYR A 41 3.43 6.20 5.12
N SER A 42 4.57 5.55 5.35
CA SER A 42 5.48 5.90 6.44
C SER A 42 6.07 7.29 6.25
N TRP A 43 6.45 7.65 5.02
CA TRP A 43 6.95 9.00 4.73
C TRP A 43 5.89 10.10 4.87
N ALA A 44 4.63 9.84 4.48
CA ALA A 44 3.56 10.81 4.68
C ALA A 44 3.37 11.14 6.16
N ASN A 45 3.37 10.12 7.02
CA ASN A 45 3.30 10.31 8.47
C ASN A 45 4.57 10.97 9.04
N HIS A 46 5.75 10.53 8.60
CA HIS A 46 7.04 11.07 9.06
C HIS A 46 7.21 12.55 8.70
N LEU A 47 6.76 12.97 7.51
CA LEU A 47 6.73 14.37 7.08
C LEU A 47 5.85 15.27 7.96
N LEU A 48 5.01 14.70 8.82
CA LEU A 48 4.22 15.45 9.81
C LEU A 48 4.80 15.28 11.22
N GLY A 49 5.83 14.45 11.40
CA GLY A 49 6.28 14.03 12.73
C GLY A 49 5.18 13.32 13.50
N ASN A 50 4.40 12.49 12.80
CA ASN A 50 3.45 11.57 13.42
C ASN A 50 4.18 10.36 13.98
N VAL A 51 3.53 9.66 14.91
CA VAL A 51 3.97 8.31 15.28
C VAL A 51 3.74 7.35 14.12
N VAL A 52 4.53 6.26 14.09
CA VAL A 52 4.62 5.33 12.95
C VAL A 52 3.23 4.83 12.49
N ASN A 53 2.35 4.47 13.42
CA ASN A 53 1.07 3.80 13.16
C ASN A 53 -0.16 4.75 13.09
N CYS A 54 0.02 6.01 12.69
CA CYS A 54 -1.11 6.94 12.55
C CYS A 54 -1.98 6.59 11.33
N ALA A 55 -3.31 6.55 11.51
CA ALA A 55 -4.23 6.33 10.41
C ALA A 55 -4.09 7.42 9.32
N ALA A 56 -4.02 6.98 8.07
CA ALA A 56 -3.95 7.81 6.87
C ALA A 56 -4.94 7.30 5.81
N ILE A 57 -5.18 8.09 4.77
CA ILE A 57 -6.03 7.67 3.65
C ILE A 57 -5.15 7.12 2.54
N GLU A 58 -5.38 5.88 2.12
CA GLU A 58 -4.86 5.32 0.87
C GLU A 58 -5.84 5.64 -0.26
N ILE A 59 -5.41 6.42 -1.25
CA ILE A 59 -6.21 6.87 -2.39
C ILE A 59 -5.71 6.16 -3.64
N THR A 60 -6.55 5.32 -4.25
CA THR A 60 -6.23 4.58 -5.47
C THR A 60 -6.84 5.26 -6.69
N LEU A 61 -6.07 5.40 -7.79
CA LEU A 61 -6.47 6.02 -9.07
C LEU A 61 -6.82 7.52 -9.05
N GLY A 62 -6.80 8.18 -7.89
CA GLY A 62 -7.04 9.62 -7.76
C GLY A 62 -8.50 9.99 -7.88
N ASN A 63 -8.81 11.13 -8.52
CA ASN A 63 -10.17 11.68 -8.67
C ASN A 63 -10.97 11.83 -7.34
N ALA A 64 -10.25 11.97 -6.22
CA ALA A 64 -10.81 12.24 -4.90
C ALA A 64 -10.78 13.75 -4.59
N CYS A 65 -11.71 14.21 -3.76
CA CYS A 65 -11.81 15.61 -3.34
C CYS A 65 -12.15 15.67 -1.85
N PHE A 66 -11.37 16.43 -1.11
CA PHE A 66 -11.51 16.62 0.33
C PHE A 66 -11.60 18.10 0.66
N VAL A 67 -12.49 18.47 1.60
CA VAL A 67 -12.69 19.85 2.03
C VAL A 67 -12.33 19.99 3.51
N ALA A 68 -11.44 20.93 3.81
CA ALA A 68 -11.09 21.24 5.19
C ALA A 68 -12.27 21.90 5.92
N LEU A 69 -12.84 21.22 6.92
CA LEU A 69 -13.81 21.86 7.82
C LEU A 69 -13.09 22.73 8.87
N HIS A 70 -11.80 22.47 9.07
CA HIS A 70 -10.89 23.15 9.99
C HIS A 70 -9.51 23.25 9.36
N ASN A 71 -8.70 24.20 9.82
CA ASN A 71 -7.29 24.29 9.41
C ASN A 71 -6.55 23.00 9.78
N CYS A 72 -5.78 22.45 8.86
CA CYS A 72 -4.98 21.26 9.11
C CYS A 72 -3.64 21.27 8.35
N HIS A 73 -2.68 20.55 8.91
CA HIS A 73 -1.38 20.24 8.35
C HIS A 73 -1.41 18.82 7.80
N LEU A 74 -1.18 18.69 6.50
CA LEU A 74 -1.32 17.46 5.73
C LEU A 74 0.00 17.13 5.03
N ALA A 75 0.17 15.87 4.64
CA ALA A 75 1.27 15.44 3.78
C ALA A 75 0.78 14.40 2.77
N ILE A 76 1.38 14.43 1.58
CA ILE A 76 1.12 13.45 0.52
C ILE A 76 2.42 12.77 0.07
N CYS A 77 2.37 11.45 -0.07
CA CYS A 77 3.41 10.61 -0.65
C CYS A 77 2.78 9.52 -1.54
N GLY A 78 3.63 8.75 -2.24
CA GLY A 78 3.20 7.71 -3.18
C GLY A 78 3.13 8.24 -4.62
N GLY A 79 2.29 7.61 -5.45
CA GLY A 79 2.06 8.02 -6.82
C GLY A 79 1.65 9.49 -6.93
N ASP A 80 2.14 10.17 -7.97
CA ASP A 80 1.74 11.55 -8.25
C ASP A 80 0.36 11.57 -8.92
N LEU A 81 -0.67 11.78 -8.10
CA LEU A 81 -2.07 11.85 -8.51
C LEU A 81 -2.51 13.28 -8.86
N ASN A 82 -1.59 14.16 -9.28
CA ASN A 82 -1.89 15.54 -9.70
C ASN A 82 -2.66 16.35 -8.64
N ALA A 83 -2.23 16.27 -7.38
CA ALA A 83 -2.91 16.94 -6.29
C ALA A 83 -2.87 18.47 -6.41
N LYS A 84 -3.99 19.12 -6.10
CA LYS A 84 -4.18 20.57 -6.15
C LYS A 84 -4.94 21.08 -4.92
N VAL A 85 -4.61 22.28 -4.46
CA VAL A 85 -5.39 23.00 -3.45
C VAL A 85 -6.05 24.19 -4.14
N ASP A 86 -7.39 24.26 -4.13
CA ASP A 86 -8.19 25.29 -4.82
C ASP A 86 -7.77 25.52 -6.29
N GLY A 87 -7.39 24.44 -6.98
CA GLY A 87 -6.95 24.48 -8.39
C GLY A 87 -5.44 24.66 -8.58
N GLU A 88 -4.71 25.10 -7.56
CA GLU A 88 -3.26 25.31 -7.61
C GLU A 88 -2.50 24.02 -7.33
N PRO A 89 -1.54 23.59 -8.19
CA PRO A 89 -0.75 22.39 -7.97
C PRO A 89 0.06 22.44 -6.67
N ILE A 90 0.05 21.33 -5.92
CA ILE A 90 0.97 21.12 -4.80
C ILE A 90 2.06 20.11 -5.16
N SER A 91 3.19 20.18 -4.46
CA SER A 91 4.28 19.21 -4.67
C SER A 91 3.91 17.85 -4.07
N ASN A 92 4.05 16.78 -4.84
CA ASN A 92 3.97 15.43 -4.28
C ASN A 92 5.23 15.13 -3.44
N TRP A 93 5.13 14.22 -2.46
CA TRP A 93 6.19 13.95 -1.47
C TRP A 93 6.55 15.17 -0.63
N SER A 94 5.52 15.86 -0.12
CA SER A 94 5.69 17.07 0.69
C SER A 94 4.57 17.23 1.72
N ASP A 95 4.85 18.05 2.75
CA ASP A 95 3.82 18.56 3.65
C ASP A 95 3.25 19.90 3.18
N PHE A 96 2.01 20.19 3.52
CA PHE A 96 1.31 21.43 3.16
C PHE A 96 0.18 21.73 4.15
N THR A 97 -0.27 22.98 4.18
CA THR A 97 -1.42 23.39 5.00
C THR A 97 -2.66 23.50 4.14
N LEU A 98 -3.79 23.03 4.67
CA LEU A 98 -5.12 23.24 4.11
C LEU A 98 -5.93 24.08 5.11
N LYS A 99 -6.34 25.28 4.72
CA LYS A 99 -7.16 26.16 5.57
C LYS A 99 -8.62 25.75 5.49
N LYS A 100 -9.40 26.09 6.53
CA LYS A 100 -10.85 25.90 6.54
C LYS A 100 -11.50 26.45 5.27
N GLY A 101 -12.33 25.63 4.63
CA GLY A 101 -13.03 25.92 3.39
C GLY A 101 -12.27 25.57 2.11
N GLN A 102 -10.96 25.36 2.18
CA GLN A 102 -10.17 24.99 1.00
C GLN A 102 -10.39 23.54 0.58
N LYS A 103 -10.23 23.28 -0.72
CA LYS A 103 -10.41 21.96 -1.33
C LYS A 103 -9.09 21.38 -1.77
N LEU A 104 -8.80 20.15 -1.34
CA LEU A 104 -7.74 19.31 -1.87
C LEU A 104 -8.33 18.37 -2.91
N GLN A 105 -7.87 18.47 -4.16
CA GLN A 105 -8.35 17.71 -5.30
C GLN A 105 -7.25 16.85 -5.88
N PHE A 106 -7.50 15.56 -6.06
CA PHE A 106 -6.66 14.64 -6.79
C PHE A 106 -7.23 14.44 -8.20
N GLY A 107 -6.35 14.40 -9.20
CA GLY A 107 -6.71 14.17 -10.60
C GLY A 107 -6.26 12.80 -11.10
N VAL A 108 -6.02 12.72 -12.40
CA VAL A 108 -5.46 11.51 -13.05
C VAL A 108 -3.99 11.34 -12.67
N ALA A 109 -3.56 10.12 -12.39
CA ALA A 109 -2.19 9.79 -12.03
C ALA A 109 -1.16 10.10 -13.14
N LYS A 110 -0.15 10.93 -12.84
CA LYS A 110 1.08 11.10 -13.64
C LYS A 110 1.95 9.85 -13.59
N ASN A 111 2.14 9.30 -12.40
CA ASN A 111 2.89 8.07 -12.15
C ASN A 111 2.32 7.36 -10.91
N GLY A 112 2.70 6.09 -10.74
CA GLY A 112 2.14 5.25 -9.67
C GLY A 112 0.63 5.06 -9.79
N LEU A 113 0.05 4.44 -8.77
CA LEU A 113 -1.35 4.05 -8.71
C LEU A 113 -2.04 4.54 -7.42
N ARG A 114 -1.29 4.64 -6.31
CA ARG A 114 -1.81 4.91 -4.97
C ARG A 114 -1.07 6.08 -4.32
N SER A 115 -1.79 6.98 -3.66
CA SER A 115 -1.20 8.05 -2.84
C SER A 115 -1.71 7.93 -1.42
N TYR A 116 -0.88 8.35 -0.46
CA TYR A 116 -1.25 8.39 0.95
C TYR A 116 -1.39 9.83 1.41
N LEU A 117 -2.55 10.15 1.97
CA LEU A 117 -2.83 11.44 2.59
C LEU A 117 -2.83 11.27 4.12
N ALA A 118 -1.84 11.87 4.77
CA ALA A 118 -1.75 11.91 6.22
C ALA A 118 -2.15 13.30 6.76
N VAL A 119 -2.63 13.33 8.00
CA VAL A 119 -2.90 14.56 8.77
C VAL A 119 -2.06 14.55 10.05
N LYS A 120 -1.65 15.73 10.53
CA LYS A 120 -0.86 15.84 11.76
C LYS A 120 -1.65 15.23 12.93
N GLY A 121 -1.02 14.28 13.61
CA GLY A 121 -1.62 13.48 14.69
C GLY A 121 -2.38 12.22 14.22
N GLY A 122 -2.55 12.02 12.91
CA GLY A 122 -3.37 10.95 12.35
C GLY A 122 -4.86 11.25 12.37
N PHE A 123 -5.63 10.55 11.53
CA PHE A 123 -7.08 10.57 11.62
C PHE A 123 -7.55 9.81 12.87
N ASP A 124 -8.54 10.35 13.57
CA ASP A 124 -9.09 9.76 14.80
C ASP A 124 -10.15 8.69 14.46
N ILE A 125 -9.67 7.52 14.05
CA ILE A 125 -10.52 6.41 13.62
C ILE A 125 -10.51 5.32 14.68
N ALA A 126 -11.71 4.83 15.02
CA ALA A 126 -11.87 3.73 15.96
C ALA A 126 -11.15 2.47 15.46
N GLN A 127 -10.41 1.82 16.37
CA GLN A 127 -9.72 0.59 16.04
C GLN A 127 -10.65 -0.61 16.18
N HIS A 128 -10.62 -1.49 15.19
CA HIS A 128 -11.29 -2.78 15.20
C HIS A 128 -10.23 -3.87 15.23
N LEU A 129 -10.18 -4.66 16.31
CA LEU A 129 -9.15 -5.68 16.56
C LEU A 129 -7.72 -5.11 16.53
N GLY A 130 -7.52 -3.93 17.14
CA GLY A 130 -6.20 -3.31 17.32
C GLY A 130 -5.69 -2.47 16.14
N SER A 131 -6.53 -2.17 15.15
CA SER A 131 -6.16 -1.37 13.98
C SER A 131 -7.36 -0.63 13.37
N ALA A 132 -7.09 0.53 12.78
CA ALA A 132 -8.04 1.32 12.00
C ALA A 132 -8.11 0.93 10.52
N SER A 133 -7.21 0.05 10.04
CA SER A 133 -7.18 -0.34 8.63
C SER A 133 -8.52 -0.84 8.12
N THR A 134 -8.77 -0.60 6.84
CA THR A 134 -9.92 -1.15 6.12
C THR A 134 -9.50 -2.44 5.40
N VAL A 135 -10.22 -3.54 5.62
CA VAL A 135 -10.19 -4.74 4.77
C VAL A 135 -11.59 -5.01 4.26
N THR A 136 -11.81 -4.72 2.98
CA THR A 136 -13.15 -4.73 2.35
C THR A 136 -13.76 -6.12 2.24
N ARG A 137 -12.95 -7.13 1.92
CA ARG A 137 -13.40 -8.52 1.78
C ARG A 137 -14.06 -9.07 3.04
N GLU A 138 -13.54 -8.68 4.21
CA GLU A 138 -13.96 -9.20 5.51
C GLU A 138 -14.83 -8.22 6.28
N SER A 139 -15.16 -7.06 5.70
CA SER A 139 -15.90 -6.00 6.37
C SER A 139 -15.24 -5.56 7.70
N LEU A 140 -13.90 -5.45 7.71
CA LEU A 140 -13.14 -5.11 8.92
C LEU A 140 -12.57 -3.69 8.91
N GLY A 141 -12.77 -3.00 10.03
CA GLY A 141 -12.19 -1.69 10.35
C GLY A 141 -12.63 -0.58 9.40
N GLY A 142 -11.78 0.42 9.20
CA GLY A 142 -12.11 1.60 8.42
C GLY A 142 -12.93 2.65 9.16
N TYR A 143 -13.38 3.67 8.42
CA TYR A 143 -14.02 4.87 8.96
C TYR A 143 -15.22 4.58 9.88
N ASP A 144 -16.07 3.63 9.50
CA ASP A 144 -17.29 3.25 10.22
C ASP A 144 -17.24 1.82 10.78
N SER A 145 -16.04 1.22 10.84
CA SER A 145 -15.78 -0.15 11.32
C SER A 145 -16.46 -1.28 10.53
N ASN A 146 -17.08 -1.02 9.38
CA ASN A 146 -17.72 -2.05 8.54
C ASN A 146 -16.84 -2.54 7.36
N GLY A 147 -15.57 -2.12 7.32
CA GLY A 147 -14.64 -2.43 6.24
C GLY A 147 -14.94 -1.74 4.91
N GLY A 148 -15.81 -0.75 4.90
CA GLY A 148 -16.19 -0.01 3.70
C GLY A 148 -15.15 1.00 3.25
N ALA A 149 -15.14 1.28 1.94
CA ALA A 149 -14.44 2.43 1.39
C ALA A 149 -15.11 3.74 1.80
N LEU A 150 -14.34 4.82 1.82
CA LEU A 150 -14.86 6.17 2.05
C LEU A 150 -15.89 6.57 1.00
N LYS A 151 -16.88 7.36 1.42
CA LYS A 151 -18.00 7.83 0.60
C LYS A 151 -18.11 9.35 0.69
N ALA A 152 -18.74 9.94 -0.32
CA ALA A 152 -19.09 11.36 -0.27
C ALA A 152 -20.00 11.63 0.94
N GLY A 153 -19.68 12.67 1.71
CA GLY A 153 -20.37 13.03 2.95
C GLY A 153 -19.67 12.55 4.23
N ASP A 154 -18.72 11.61 4.14
CA ASP A 154 -17.96 11.18 5.31
C ASP A 154 -17.12 12.34 5.86
N ILE A 155 -17.06 12.48 7.18
CA ILE A 155 -16.26 13.50 7.86
C ILE A 155 -15.19 12.79 8.66
N LEU A 156 -13.96 12.84 8.17
CA LEU A 156 -12.82 12.20 8.81
C LEU A 156 -12.32 13.07 9.97
N PRO A 157 -12.52 12.66 11.23
CA PRO A 157 -12.10 13.46 12.37
C PRO A 157 -10.58 13.43 12.56
N PHE A 158 -10.03 14.49 13.13
CA PHE A 158 -8.66 14.55 13.62
C PHE A 158 -8.56 15.52 14.80
N PHE A 159 -7.49 15.39 15.58
CA PHE A 159 -7.24 16.28 16.71
C PHE A 159 -6.76 17.67 16.23
N PRO A 160 -7.34 18.77 16.74
CA PRO A 160 -6.84 20.11 16.45
C PRO A 160 -5.35 20.25 16.78
N HIS A 161 -4.62 20.92 15.90
CA HIS A 161 -3.18 21.14 16.05
C HIS A 161 -2.77 22.51 15.51
N ASN A 162 -1.60 22.98 15.94
CA ASN A 162 -1.04 24.22 15.42
C ASN A 162 -0.50 24.01 14.01
N LEU A 163 -0.75 24.99 13.15
CA LEU A 163 -0.15 25.02 11.81
C LEU A 163 1.36 25.26 11.90
N PRO A 164 2.15 24.67 10.99
CA PRO A 164 3.59 24.91 10.95
C PRO A 164 3.88 26.38 10.63
N LYS A 165 4.94 26.92 11.25
CA LYS A 165 5.48 28.25 10.93
C LYS A 165 6.58 28.22 9.86
N HIS A 166 6.96 27.03 9.42
CA HIS A 166 7.99 26.81 8.40
C HIS A 166 7.37 26.73 7.01
N LYS A 167 8.20 26.88 5.97
CA LYS A 167 7.81 26.57 4.60
C LYS A 167 7.51 25.06 4.46
N PRO A 168 6.62 24.65 3.53
CA PRO A 168 6.44 23.25 3.15
C PRO A 168 7.78 22.52 3.00
N ARG A 169 7.94 21.34 3.62
CA ARG A 169 9.10 20.49 3.40
C ARG A 169 8.83 19.57 2.23
N LEU A 170 9.82 19.46 1.36
CA LEU A 170 9.80 18.54 0.23
C LEU A 170 10.82 17.43 0.49
N MET A 171 10.43 16.20 0.17
CA MET A 171 11.35 15.08 0.24
C MET A 171 12.45 15.24 -0.81
N THR A 172 13.69 14.93 -0.42
CA THR A 172 14.80 14.86 -1.39
C THR A 172 14.60 13.66 -2.32
N PHE A 173 15.09 13.79 -3.56
CA PHE A 173 15.00 12.74 -4.57
C PHE A 173 15.55 11.38 -4.10
N ARG A 174 16.48 11.36 -3.14
CA ARG A 174 17.05 10.13 -2.56
C ARG A 174 16.02 9.23 -1.87
N PHE A 175 14.95 9.81 -1.34
CA PHE A 175 13.88 9.09 -0.64
C PHE A 175 12.55 9.09 -1.40
N LYS A 176 12.55 9.58 -2.64
CA LYS A 176 11.40 9.59 -3.54
C LYS A 176 11.60 8.51 -4.61
N PRO A 177 10.85 7.40 -4.58
CA PRO A 177 10.92 6.39 -5.62
C PRO A 177 10.50 6.95 -6.96
N ASP A 178 11.17 6.55 -8.05
CA ASP A 178 10.70 6.80 -9.40
C ASP A 178 9.82 5.64 -9.88
N TYR A 179 8.51 5.87 -9.83
CA TYR A 179 7.52 4.87 -10.23
C TYR A 179 7.41 4.65 -11.76
N ASN A 180 8.22 5.35 -12.57
CA ASN A 180 8.30 5.12 -14.02
C ASN A 180 9.40 4.12 -14.41
N LEU A 181 10.34 3.80 -13.51
CA LEU A 181 11.41 2.84 -13.80
C LEU A 181 10.86 1.41 -13.97
N PRO A 182 11.54 0.52 -14.72
CA PRO A 182 11.13 -0.89 -14.81
C PRO A 182 10.95 -1.54 -13.43
N ILE A 183 9.93 -2.38 -13.29
CA ILE A 183 9.63 -3.06 -12.02
C ILE A 183 10.47 -4.34 -11.98
N LYS A 184 11.52 -4.32 -11.14
CA LYS A 184 12.33 -5.51 -10.82
C LYS A 184 12.14 -5.84 -9.35
N LEU A 185 11.62 -7.03 -9.07
CA LEU A 185 11.31 -7.49 -7.71
C LEU A 185 12.29 -8.58 -7.31
N ARG A 186 12.97 -8.40 -6.18
CA ARG A 186 13.85 -9.41 -5.61
C ARG A 186 13.03 -10.47 -4.89
N VAL A 187 13.34 -11.74 -5.15
CA VAL A 187 12.62 -12.89 -4.59
C VAL A 187 13.53 -13.64 -3.63
N ILE A 188 13.06 -13.80 -2.40
CA ILE A 188 13.60 -14.75 -1.44
C ILE A 188 12.93 -16.09 -1.76
N GLU A 189 13.69 -17.03 -2.32
CA GLU A 189 13.19 -18.37 -2.66
C GLU A 189 12.66 -19.08 -1.41
N GLY A 190 11.52 -19.78 -1.57
CA GLY A 190 10.91 -20.56 -0.49
C GLY A 190 11.44 -21.99 -0.47
N TYR A 191 11.08 -22.75 0.58
CA TYR A 191 11.44 -24.17 0.68
C TYR A 191 10.84 -25.04 -0.44
N GLN A 192 9.74 -24.60 -1.07
CA GLN A 192 9.10 -25.28 -2.21
C GLN A 192 9.76 -24.95 -3.54
N ASN A 193 10.77 -24.05 -3.59
CA ASN A 193 11.39 -23.63 -4.84
C ASN A 193 12.07 -24.80 -5.58
N GLU A 194 12.70 -25.70 -4.81
CA GLU A 194 13.39 -26.86 -5.37
C GLU A 194 12.43 -27.89 -5.99
N ASP A 195 11.15 -27.87 -5.61
CA ASP A 195 10.11 -28.73 -6.18
C ASP A 195 9.76 -28.33 -7.62
N PHE A 196 9.89 -27.05 -7.98
CA PHE A 196 9.68 -26.58 -9.35
C PHE A 196 10.79 -27.13 -10.26
N ASP A 197 10.46 -27.62 -11.45
CA ASP A 197 11.49 -28.08 -12.38
C ASP A 197 12.39 -26.93 -12.87
N GLU A 198 13.57 -27.29 -13.39
CA GLU A 198 14.57 -26.29 -13.80
C GLU A 198 14.03 -25.33 -14.87
N ASP A 199 13.22 -25.85 -15.80
CA ASP A 199 12.57 -25.05 -16.84
C ASP A 199 11.62 -24.02 -16.23
N ALA A 200 10.82 -24.39 -15.22
CA ALA A 200 9.94 -23.47 -14.51
C ALA A 200 10.72 -22.39 -13.75
N ARG A 201 11.82 -22.76 -13.07
CA ARG A 201 12.70 -21.79 -12.38
C ARG A 201 13.36 -20.82 -13.35
N GLN A 202 13.91 -21.33 -14.46
CA GLN A 202 14.53 -20.51 -15.48
C GLN A 202 13.51 -19.58 -16.15
N ALA A 203 12.31 -20.09 -16.46
CA ALA A 203 11.23 -19.32 -17.03
C ALA A 203 10.77 -18.20 -16.09
N PHE A 204 10.71 -18.44 -14.78
CA PHE A 204 10.31 -17.44 -13.80
C PHE A 204 11.26 -16.24 -13.75
N TYR A 205 12.58 -16.48 -13.78
CA TYR A 205 13.58 -15.41 -13.68
C TYR A 205 13.94 -14.74 -15.01
N SER A 206 13.86 -15.47 -16.13
CA SER A 206 14.27 -14.95 -17.44
C SER A 206 13.19 -14.10 -18.12
N ASN A 207 11.93 -14.29 -17.74
CA ASN A 207 10.81 -13.69 -18.43
C ASN A 207 10.22 -12.48 -17.69
N ALA A 208 9.60 -11.59 -18.47
CA ALA A 208 8.72 -10.57 -17.94
C ALA A 208 7.28 -11.10 -17.87
N PHE A 209 6.55 -10.67 -16.84
CA PHE A 209 5.12 -10.91 -16.68
C PHE A 209 4.35 -9.60 -16.84
N THR A 210 3.10 -9.69 -17.25
CA THR A 210 2.17 -8.55 -17.33
C THR A 210 1.28 -8.53 -16.11
N ILE A 211 1.06 -7.36 -15.52
CA ILE A 211 0.09 -7.21 -14.44
C ILE A 211 -1.33 -7.30 -15.01
N SER A 212 -2.12 -8.23 -14.49
CA SER A 212 -3.52 -8.45 -14.87
C SER A 212 -4.42 -7.31 -14.37
N PRO A 213 -5.50 -6.96 -15.11
CA PRO A 213 -6.56 -6.09 -14.61
C PRO A 213 -7.26 -6.62 -13.35
N ASP A 214 -7.20 -7.93 -13.08
CA ASP A 214 -7.79 -8.55 -11.88
C ASP A 214 -6.92 -8.39 -10.61
N SER A 215 -5.87 -7.56 -10.68
CA SER A 215 -4.97 -7.30 -9.54
C SER A 215 -5.58 -6.31 -8.55
N ASN A 216 -5.53 -6.64 -7.26
CA ASN A 216 -6.08 -5.81 -6.19
C ASN A 216 -5.22 -5.90 -4.91
N ARG A 217 -5.76 -5.46 -3.76
CA ARG A 217 -5.05 -5.47 -2.46
C ARG A 217 -4.84 -6.87 -1.86
N MET A 218 -5.54 -7.90 -2.34
CA MET A 218 -5.27 -9.29 -1.96
C MET A 218 -4.03 -9.83 -2.65
N GLY A 219 -3.85 -9.45 -3.92
CA GLY A 219 -2.69 -9.88 -4.68
C GLY A 219 -2.69 -9.36 -6.11
N TYR A 220 -1.49 -9.33 -6.68
CA TYR A 220 -1.27 -9.00 -8.07
C TYR A 220 -1.19 -10.29 -8.88
N ARG A 221 -2.17 -10.49 -9.75
CA ARG A 221 -2.18 -11.60 -10.71
C ARG A 221 -1.32 -11.23 -11.91
N LEU A 222 -0.46 -12.15 -12.31
CA LEU A 222 0.52 -11.95 -13.36
C LEU A 222 0.22 -12.87 -14.54
N GLU A 223 0.20 -12.31 -15.75
CA GLU A 223 -0.12 -12.99 -16.99
C GLU A 223 1.10 -13.05 -17.92
N GLY A 224 1.06 -13.98 -18.88
CA GLY A 224 2.07 -14.14 -19.91
C GLY A 224 2.74 -15.50 -19.83
N ASN A 225 4.00 -15.53 -19.43
CA ASN A 225 4.79 -16.76 -19.39
C ASN A 225 4.29 -17.66 -18.25
N LYS A 226 3.61 -18.75 -18.59
CA LYS A 226 3.10 -19.69 -17.60
C LYS A 226 4.24 -20.43 -16.92
N ILE A 227 4.15 -20.55 -15.60
CA ILE A 227 5.06 -21.35 -14.79
C ILE A 227 4.36 -22.65 -14.44
N LYS A 228 4.98 -23.78 -14.80
CA LYS A 228 4.43 -25.08 -14.46
C LYS A 228 4.55 -25.29 -12.94
N PRO A 229 3.45 -25.52 -12.22
CA PRO A 229 3.54 -25.82 -10.80
C PRO A 229 4.10 -27.23 -10.57
N PRO A 230 4.77 -27.48 -9.44
CA PRO A 230 5.36 -28.79 -9.12
C PRO A 230 4.30 -29.86 -8.81
N TYR A 231 3.10 -29.43 -8.40
CA TYR A 231 1.97 -30.27 -8.03
C TYR A 231 0.67 -29.47 -8.19
N GLU A 232 -0.48 -30.16 -8.25
CA GLU A 232 -1.79 -29.54 -8.47
C GLU A 232 -2.35 -28.77 -7.26
N GLY A 233 -1.71 -28.92 -6.09
CA GLY A 233 -2.07 -28.26 -4.84
C GLY A 233 -1.26 -28.79 -3.66
N VAL A 234 -1.32 -28.08 -2.54
CA VAL A 234 -0.75 -28.46 -1.24
C VAL A 234 -1.81 -28.45 -0.16
N LEU A 235 -1.52 -29.14 0.94
CA LEU A 235 -2.24 -28.91 2.19
C LEU A 235 -2.20 -27.42 2.53
N SER A 236 -3.34 -26.87 2.91
CA SER A 236 -3.45 -25.45 3.24
C SER A 236 -2.49 -25.09 4.36
N GLU A 237 -1.65 -24.09 4.10
CA GLU A 237 -0.61 -23.64 5.03
C GLU A 237 -0.60 -22.12 5.11
N GLY A 238 0.06 -21.60 6.15
CA GLY A 238 0.19 -20.17 6.39
C GLY A 238 0.85 -19.44 5.23
N ILE A 239 0.33 -18.26 4.91
CA ILE A 239 0.83 -17.41 3.84
C ILE A 239 1.55 -16.21 4.42
N ALA A 240 2.78 -15.98 3.94
CA ALA A 240 3.52 -14.76 4.22
C ALA A 240 3.18 -13.66 3.21
N LEU A 241 3.20 -12.40 3.66
CA LEU A 241 3.11 -11.23 2.77
C LEU A 241 4.20 -11.30 1.69
N GLY A 242 3.81 -11.05 0.44
CA GLY A 242 4.69 -11.14 -0.72
C GLY A 242 4.87 -12.55 -1.28
N SER A 243 4.24 -13.57 -0.70
CA SER A 243 4.26 -14.95 -1.24
C SER A 243 3.83 -14.96 -2.71
N ILE A 244 4.57 -15.70 -3.53
CA ILE A 244 4.33 -15.86 -4.97
C ILE A 244 3.70 -17.23 -5.19
N GLN A 245 2.37 -17.28 -5.23
CA GLN A 245 1.63 -18.51 -5.52
C GLN A 245 1.63 -18.81 -7.01
N VAL A 246 1.75 -20.08 -7.38
CA VAL A 246 1.61 -20.58 -8.76
C VAL A 246 0.45 -21.58 -8.80
N PRO A 247 -0.75 -21.16 -9.23
CA PRO A 247 -1.89 -22.06 -9.40
C PRO A 247 -1.73 -22.97 -10.63
N ASN A 248 -2.71 -23.87 -10.83
CA ASN A 248 -2.73 -24.83 -11.94
C ASN A 248 -2.82 -24.20 -13.33
N ASP A 249 -3.26 -22.96 -13.43
CA ASP A 249 -3.26 -22.20 -14.69
C ASP A 249 -1.86 -21.67 -15.08
N GLY A 250 -0.91 -21.76 -14.15
CA GLY A 250 0.48 -21.35 -14.28
C GLY A 250 0.71 -19.84 -14.18
N ASN A 251 -0.31 -19.04 -13.83
CA ASN A 251 -0.20 -17.59 -13.72
C ASN A 251 0.19 -17.19 -12.29
N PRO A 252 1.40 -16.65 -12.05
CA PRO A 252 1.83 -16.31 -10.69
C PRO A 252 0.94 -15.24 -10.05
N ILE A 253 0.76 -15.33 -8.73
CA ILE A 253 0.04 -14.34 -7.92
C ILE A 253 0.94 -13.89 -6.78
N VAL A 254 1.30 -12.61 -6.74
CA VAL A 254 2.03 -12.01 -5.61
C VAL A 254 1.03 -11.52 -4.58
N LEU A 255 1.03 -12.12 -3.39
CA LEU A 255 0.06 -11.83 -2.34
C LEU A 255 0.41 -10.56 -1.55
N LEU A 256 -0.58 -9.71 -1.32
CA LEU A 256 -0.46 -8.40 -0.69
C LEU A 256 -1.29 -8.34 0.61
N ASN A 257 -1.31 -7.18 1.27
CA ASN A 257 -1.81 -6.97 2.63
C ASN A 257 -3.21 -7.54 2.96
N ASP A 258 -4.08 -7.71 1.97
CA ASP A 258 -5.43 -8.26 2.17
C ASP A 258 -5.55 -9.76 1.81
N HIS A 259 -4.42 -10.46 1.65
CA HIS A 259 -4.39 -11.88 1.28
C HIS A 259 -5.06 -12.78 2.33
N GLN A 260 -5.59 -13.93 1.91
CA GLN A 260 -6.06 -14.96 2.86
C GLN A 260 -4.92 -15.47 3.75
N THR A 261 -5.20 -15.81 5.00
CA THR A 261 -4.18 -16.23 5.97
C THR A 261 -3.57 -17.59 5.66
N ILE A 262 -4.36 -18.49 5.04
CA ILE A 262 -3.94 -19.82 4.61
C ILE A 262 -4.28 -20.06 3.14
N GLY A 263 -3.54 -20.93 2.46
CA GLY A 263 -3.91 -21.36 1.11
C GLY A 263 -3.16 -22.59 0.62
N GLY A 264 -3.73 -23.21 -0.41
CA GLY A 264 -3.31 -24.52 -0.92
C GLY A 264 -2.56 -24.51 -2.25
N TYR A 265 -1.98 -23.37 -2.66
CA TYR A 265 -1.16 -23.32 -3.88
C TYR A 265 0.35 -23.39 -3.57
N PRO A 266 1.13 -24.09 -4.42
CA PRO A 266 2.59 -24.03 -4.38
C PRO A 266 3.09 -22.58 -4.41
N LYS A 267 4.14 -22.30 -3.65
CA LYS A 267 4.77 -20.98 -3.55
C LYS A 267 6.20 -21.06 -4.06
N PHE A 268 6.51 -20.24 -5.04
CA PHE A 268 7.88 -20.14 -5.57
C PHE A 268 8.85 -19.52 -4.55
N GLY A 269 8.35 -18.57 -3.76
CA GLY A 269 9.09 -17.80 -2.77
C GLY A 269 8.29 -16.59 -2.33
N CYS A 270 8.97 -15.58 -1.78
CA CYS A 270 8.37 -14.30 -1.39
C CYS A 270 9.10 -13.14 -2.07
N VAL A 271 8.36 -12.18 -2.62
CA VAL A 271 8.91 -10.87 -2.97
C VAL A 271 9.44 -10.21 -1.69
N ALA A 272 10.64 -9.65 -1.77
CA ALA A 272 11.24 -8.92 -0.67
C ALA A 272 10.31 -7.81 -0.19
N ARG A 273 10.15 -7.67 1.12
CA ARG A 273 9.21 -6.70 1.71
C ARG A 273 9.43 -5.27 1.22
N ILE A 274 10.69 -4.86 1.08
CA ILE A 274 11.09 -3.54 0.58
C ILE A 274 10.74 -3.29 -0.91
N ASP A 275 10.45 -4.35 -1.67
CA ASP A 275 10.08 -4.25 -3.09
C ASP A 275 8.55 -4.27 -3.30
N LEU A 276 7.77 -4.68 -2.31
CA LEU A 276 6.29 -4.69 -2.40
C LEU A 276 5.68 -3.30 -2.65
N PRO A 277 6.14 -2.21 -2.01
CA PRO A 277 5.75 -0.85 -2.36
C PRO A 277 5.85 -0.53 -3.85
N ARG A 278 6.90 -1.04 -4.52
CA ARG A 278 7.09 -0.81 -5.95
C ARG A 278 6.00 -1.49 -6.78
N LEU A 279 5.63 -2.72 -6.42
CA LEU A 279 4.56 -3.49 -7.07
C LEU A 279 3.19 -2.87 -6.80
N ALA A 280 2.93 -2.41 -5.58
CA ALA A 280 1.68 -1.75 -5.21
C ALA A 280 1.44 -0.41 -5.94
N GLN A 281 2.43 0.12 -6.65
CA GLN A 281 2.28 1.30 -7.49
C GLN A 281 2.10 0.98 -8.97
N ALA A 282 2.17 -0.30 -9.33
CA ALA A 282 2.08 -0.76 -10.69
C ALA A 282 0.63 -0.90 -11.17
N LYS A 283 0.41 -0.57 -12.44
CA LYS A 283 -0.89 -0.57 -13.12
C LYS A 283 -1.06 -1.83 -13.98
N PRO A 284 -2.30 -2.27 -14.24
CA PRO A 284 -2.56 -3.29 -15.26
C PRO A 284 -1.88 -2.98 -16.59
N GLY A 285 -1.36 -4.02 -17.25
CA GLY A 285 -0.60 -3.91 -18.50
C GLY A 285 0.89 -3.60 -18.33
N GLN A 286 1.34 -3.10 -17.16
CA GLN A 286 2.77 -2.92 -16.91
C GLN A 286 3.50 -4.26 -16.76
N LYS A 287 4.79 -4.24 -17.08
CA LYS A 287 5.66 -5.42 -16.99
C LYS A 287 6.39 -5.46 -15.66
N VAL A 288 6.53 -6.67 -15.12
CA VAL A 288 7.34 -6.98 -13.94
C VAL A 288 8.33 -8.09 -14.26
N ASN A 289 9.54 -7.96 -13.73
CA ASN A 289 10.58 -8.97 -13.78
C ASN A 289 10.97 -9.37 -12.36
N PHE A 290 11.32 -10.63 -12.19
CA PHE A 290 11.85 -11.14 -10.93
C PHE A 290 13.34 -11.37 -11.03
N VAL A 291 14.04 -11.17 -9.91
CA VAL A 291 15.46 -11.49 -9.77
C VAL A 291 15.68 -12.19 -8.45
N LYS A 292 16.70 -13.05 -8.36
CA LYS A 292 17.05 -13.71 -7.11
C LYS A 292 17.49 -12.67 -6.07
N GLY A 293 16.93 -12.74 -4.88
CA GLY A 293 17.24 -11.86 -3.77
C GLY A 293 18.22 -12.53 -2.79
N ASP A 294 19.18 -11.77 -2.28
CA ASP A 294 19.97 -12.19 -1.13
C ASP A 294 19.14 -12.01 0.16
N ARG A 295 18.77 -13.12 0.80
CA ARG A 295 17.93 -13.11 2.01
C ARG A 295 18.56 -12.25 3.11
N GLN A 296 19.86 -12.36 3.34
CA GLN A 296 20.51 -11.67 4.45
C GLN A 296 20.55 -10.15 4.22
N GLY A 297 21.06 -9.70 3.08
CA GLY A 297 21.10 -8.27 2.75
C GLY A 297 19.71 -7.64 2.68
N LEU A 298 18.71 -8.35 2.15
CA LEU A 298 17.32 -7.88 2.14
C LEU A 298 16.74 -7.71 3.56
N GLN A 299 17.04 -8.65 4.46
CA GLN A 299 16.64 -8.56 5.86
C GLN A 299 17.32 -7.38 6.56
N GLU A 300 18.62 -7.17 6.34
CA GLU A 300 19.36 -6.04 6.91
C GLU A 300 18.78 -4.69 6.46
N VAL A 301 18.48 -4.53 5.18
CA VAL A 301 17.85 -3.31 4.64
C VAL A 301 16.45 -3.11 5.23
N TRP A 302 15.66 -4.18 5.36
CA TRP A 302 14.35 -4.11 6.00
C TRP A 302 14.47 -3.68 7.48
N CYS A 303 15.41 -4.24 8.23
CA CYS A 303 15.63 -3.86 9.63
C CYS A 303 16.07 -2.40 9.78
N GLN A 304 16.93 -1.89 8.89
CA GLN A 304 17.31 -0.47 8.90
C GLN A 304 16.12 0.44 8.63
N TRP A 305 15.27 0.08 7.67
CA TRP A 305 14.05 0.82 7.37
C TRP A 305 13.11 0.82 8.59
N ALA A 306 12.88 -0.35 9.19
CA ALA A 306 12.04 -0.52 10.37
C ALA A 306 12.53 0.36 11.54
N GLN A 307 13.82 0.31 11.85
CA GLN A 307 14.43 1.13 12.90
C GLN A 307 14.32 2.63 12.62
N PHE A 308 14.47 3.07 11.36
CA PHE A 308 14.38 4.48 10.99
C PHE A 308 12.99 5.06 11.24
N PHE A 309 11.93 4.31 10.87
CA PHE A 309 10.55 4.78 11.07
C PHE A 309 9.99 4.49 12.45
N GLY A 310 10.63 3.63 13.23
CA GLY A 310 10.19 3.23 14.57
C GLY A 310 9.16 2.10 14.55
N TYR A 311 9.33 1.16 13.61
CA TYR A 311 8.59 -0.10 13.51
C TYR A 311 8.99 -1.09 14.62
#